data_AF-A0AAN8J301-F1
#
_entry.id   AF-A0AAN8J301-F1
#
_cell.length_a   1.000
_cell.length_b   1.000
_cell.length_c   1.000
_cell.angle_alpha   90.00
_cell.angle_beta   90.00
_cell.angle_gamma   90.00
#
_symmetry.space_group_name_H-M   'P 1'
#
loop_
_entity.id
_entity.type
_entity.pdbx_description
1 polymer ?
#
loop_
_entity_poly.entity_id
_entity_poly.type
_entity_poly.pdbx_seq_one_letter_code
_entity_poly.pdbx_strand_id
1 'polypeptide(L)'
;MKAMQQRETRPTVTVTTTGRIRKSSAERKEKLKVENTLRRLVGSDESSSQLELVLSAIRYIRELQSQLESDKENDLPNALQDSLQDLFAQCTVGKTATA
;
A
#
# COMPACT_ATOMS: atom_id res chain seq x y z
N MET A 1 -48.48 9.62 -58.13
CA MET A 1 -47.04 9.54 -57.80
C MET A 1 -46.87 9.80 -56.31
N LYS A 2 -46.37 8.84 -55.53
CA LYS A 2 -46.12 9.03 -54.09
C LYS A 2 -44.73 8.51 -53.79
N ALA A 3 -43.88 9.43 -53.35
CA ALA A 3 -42.45 9.28 -53.24
C ALA A 3 -42.04 8.33 -52.10
N MET A 4 -40.94 7.65 -52.36
CA MET A 4 -40.10 6.90 -51.43
C MET A 4 -39.78 7.72 -50.18
N GLN A 5 -39.87 7.11 -49.00
CA GLN A 5 -39.00 7.46 -47.88
C GLN A 5 -38.52 6.17 -47.22
N GLN A 6 -37.26 5.85 -47.51
CA GLN A 6 -36.49 4.80 -46.87
C GLN A 6 -36.35 5.15 -45.38
N ARG A 7 -36.75 4.22 -44.53
CA ARG A 7 -36.64 4.35 -43.07
C ARG A 7 -35.16 4.15 -42.71
N GLU A 8 -34.45 5.25 -42.46
CA GLU A 8 -33.07 5.21 -41.97
C GLU A 8 -33.02 4.46 -40.63
N THR A 9 -32.38 3.29 -40.66
CA THR A 9 -32.04 2.53 -39.45
C THR A 9 -30.78 3.16 -38.87
N ARG A 10 -30.97 4.07 -37.91
CA ARG A 10 -29.88 4.61 -37.10
C ARG A 10 -29.16 3.45 -36.39
N PRO A 11 -27.84 3.26 -36.58
CA PRO A 11 -27.12 2.27 -35.80
C PRO A 11 -27.03 2.79 -34.36
N THR A 12 -27.67 2.09 -33.43
CA THR A 12 -27.40 2.25 -32.00
C THR A 12 -25.96 1.81 -31.78
N VAL A 13 -25.06 2.77 -31.60
CA VAL A 13 -23.70 2.48 -31.15
C VAL A 13 -23.80 1.98 -29.72
N THR A 14 -23.80 0.67 -29.55
CA THR A 14 -23.66 0.02 -28.25
C THR A 14 -22.26 0.33 -27.76
N VAL A 15 -22.11 1.37 -26.93
CA VAL A 15 -20.86 1.61 -26.22
C VAL A 15 -20.71 0.49 -25.19
N THR A 16 -19.98 -0.56 -25.55
CA THR A 16 -19.56 -1.62 -24.63
C THR A 16 -18.54 -1.05 -23.64
N THR A 17 -19.01 -0.36 -22.60
CA THR A 17 -18.26 0.03 -21.39
C THR A 17 -18.15 -1.09 -20.36
N THR A 18 -18.41 -2.34 -20.77
CA THR A 18 -18.52 -3.52 -19.90
C THR A 18 -17.25 -3.85 -19.10
N GLY A 19 -16.09 -3.32 -19.48
CA GLY A 19 -14.82 -3.51 -18.76
C GLY A 19 -14.51 -2.47 -17.68
N ARG A 20 -14.97 -1.22 -17.82
CA ARG A 20 -14.58 -0.12 -16.91
C ARG A 20 -15.32 -0.19 -15.58
N ILE A 21 -16.59 -0.61 -15.62
CA ILE A 21 -17.48 -0.74 -14.44
C ILE A 21 -17.10 -1.95 -13.56
N ARG A 22 -16.60 -3.05 -14.16
CA ARG A 22 -16.18 -4.23 -13.39
C ARG A 22 -14.91 -3.97 -12.59
N LYS A 23 -13.95 -3.26 -13.18
CA LYS A 23 -12.70 -2.89 -12.49
C LYS A 23 -12.97 -1.95 -11.30
N SER A 24 -13.84 -0.95 -11.45
CA SER A 24 -14.20 -0.07 -10.32
C SER A 24 -14.91 -0.80 -9.19
N SER A 25 -15.71 -1.83 -9.50
CA SER A 25 -16.34 -2.68 -8.48
C SER A 25 -15.32 -3.51 -7.70
N ALA A 26 -14.32 -4.08 -8.38
CA ALA A 26 -13.25 -4.83 -7.74
C ALA A 26 -12.39 -3.92 -6.84
N GLU A 27 -12.00 -2.75 -7.33
CA GLU A 27 -11.23 -1.75 -6.57
C GLU A 27 -11.99 -1.29 -5.32
N ARG A 28 -13.30 -1.04 -5.44
CA ARG A 28 -14.13 -0.66 -4.30
C ARG A 28 -14.19 -1.76 -3.25
N LYS A 29 -14.33 -3.02 -3.66
CA LYS A 29 -14.32 -4.17 -2.74
C LYS A 29 -12.98 -4.31 -2.04
N GLU A 30 -11.88 -4.09 -2.75
CA GLU A 30 -10.53 -4.14 -2.20
C GLU A 30 -10.31 -3.03 -1.16
N LYS A 31 -10.70 -1.79 -1.48
CA LYS A 31 -10.65 -0.67 -0.52
C LYS A 31 -11.42 -0.98 0.76
N LEU A 32 -12.62 -1.56 0.65
CA LEU A 32 -13.42 -1.95 1.80
C LEU A 32 -12.72 -3.04 2.66
N LYS A 33 -12.07 -4.01 2.01
CA LYS A 33 -11.29 -5.05 2.71
C LYS A 33 -10.11 -4.46 3.45
N VAL A 34 -9.38 -3.54 2.81
CA VAL A 34 -8.23 -2.85 3.42
C VAL A 34 -8.70 -2.04 4.62
N GLU A 35 -9.78 -1.28 4.46
CA GLU A 35 -10.35 -0.47 5.55
C GLU A 35 -10.76 -1.33 6.75
N ASN A 36 -11.53 -2.40 6.53
CA ASN A 36 -11.95 -3.30 7.60
C ASN A 36 -10.77 -4.00 8.28
N THR A 37 -9.74 -4.33 7.52
CA THR A 37 -8.52 -4.93 8.08
C THR A 37 -7.79 -3.92 8.95
N LEU A 38 -7.68 -2.68 8.49
CA LEU A 38 -7.04 -1.60 9.24
C LEU A 38 -7.80 -1.31 10.54
N ARG A 39 -9.14 -1.21 10.51
CA ARG A 39 -9.97 -1.02 11.70
C ARG A 39 -9.68 -2.06 12.78
N ARG A 40 -9.65 -3.33 12.39
CA ARG A 40 -9.36 -4.45 13.30
C ARG A 40 -7.94 -4.42 13.85
N LEU A 41 -6.94 -4.07 13.04
CA LEU A 41 -5.54 -4.00 13.49
C LEU A 41 -5.29 -2.89 14.49
N VAL A 42 -5.93 -1.73 14.30
CA VAL A 42 -5.69 -0.53 15.11
C VAL A 42 -6.73 -0.34 16.23
N GLY A 43 -7.66 -1.30 16.38
CA GLY A 43 -8.73 -1.25 17.37
C GLY A 43 -9.70 -0.08 17.21
N SER A 44 -9.98 0.33 15.98
CA SER A 44 -10.91 1.44 15.70
C SER A 44 -12.36 0.96 15.61
N ASP A 45 -13.30 1.78 16.08
CA ASP A 45 -14.74 1.52 15.96
C ASP A 45 -15.19 1.53 14.49
N GLU A 46 -16.24 0.78 14.17
CA GLU A 46 -16.86 0.72 12.84
C GLU A 46 -17.57 2.03 12.48
N SER A 47 -17.91 2.86 13.47
CA SER A 47 -18.52 4.18 13.26
C SER A 47 -17.50 5.30 12.99
N SER A 48 -16.20 5.04 13.18
CA SER A 48 -15.18 6.09 13.07
C SER A 48 -14.98 6.54 11.62
N SER A 49 -14.76 7.84 11.45
CA SER A 49 -14.50 8.44 10.15
C SER A 49 -13.19 7.92 9.56
N GLN A 50 -13.05 7.99 8.23
CA GLN A 50 -11.82 7.58 7.56
C GLN A 50 -10.59 8.37 8.06
N LEU A 51 -10.75 9.63 8.42
CA LEU A 51 -9.68 10.45 8.99
C LEU A 51 -9.27 9.92 10.38
N GLU A 52 -10.22 9.63 11.26
CA GLU A 52 -9.96 9.07 12.58
C GLU A 52 -9.30 7.69 12.52
N LEU A 53 -9.69 6.87 11.54
CA LEU A 53 -9.06 5.58 11.27
C LEU A 53 -7.58 5.75 10.91
N VAL A 54 -7.27 6.69 9.99
CA VAL A 54 -5.88 6.97 9.58
C VAL A 54 -5.06 7.53 10.75
N LEU A 55 -5.61 8.46 11.53
CA LEU A 55 -4.93 9.00 12.70
C LEU A 55 -4.67 7.92 13.77
N SER A 56 -5.63 7.01 13.96
CA SER A 56 -5.47 5.87 14.87
C SER A 56 -4.40 4.89 14.38
N ALA A 57 -4.31 4.66 13.07
CA ALA A 57 -3.24 3.85 12.47
C ALA A 57 -1.86 4.47 12.68
N ILE A 58 -1.72 5.79 12.49
CA ILE A 58 -0.45 6.49 12.74
C ILE A 58 -0.04 6.38 14.21
N ARG A 59 -0.99 6.56 15.14
CA ARG A 59 -0.75 6.39 16.57
C ARG A 59 -0.27 4.97 16.90
N TYR A 60 -0.93 3.95 16.34
CA TYR A 60 -0.57 2.56 16.56
C TYR A 60 0.83 2.23 16.02
N ILE A 61 1.21 2.74 14.84
CA ILE A 61 2.57 2.58 14.30
C ILE A 61 3.61 3.17 15.24
N ARG A 62 3.39 4.38 15.76
CA ARG A 62 4.34 5.01 16.70
C ARG A 62 4.49 4.24 18.00
N GLU A 63 3.40 3.69 18.51
CA GLU A 63 3.41 2.82 19.69
C GLU A 63 4.26 1.57 19.44
N LEU A 64 4.05 0.89 18.30
CA LEU A 64 4.86 -0.27 17.91
C LEU A 64 6.34 0.09 17.76
N GLN A 65 6.66 1.26 17.18
CA GLN A 65 8.04 1.74 17.09
C GLN A 65 8.65 1.92 18.49
N SER A 66 7.95 2.56 19.41
CA SER A 66 8.41 2.73 20.80
C SER A 66 8.62 1.39 21.51
N GLN A 67 7.75 0.41 21.26
CA GLN A 67 7.89 -0.94 21.83
C GLN A 67 9.14 -1.64 21.29
N LEU A 68 9.40 -1.54 19.99
CA LEU A 68 10.59 -2.14 19.37
C LEU A 68 11.89 -1.46 19.83
N GLU A 69 11.89 -0.13 19.98
CA GLU A 69 13.05 0.63 20.47
C GLU A 69 13.35 0.38 21.96
N SER A 70 12.33 0.08 22.76
CA SER A 70 12.49 -0.19 24.20
C SER A 70 12.79 -1.66 24.52
N ASP A 71 12.59 -2.54 23.55
CA ASP A 71 12.85 -3.96 23.66
C ASP A 71 14.34 -4.26 23.43
N LYS A 72 15.04 -4.52 24.54
CA LYS A 72 16.49 -4.80 24.58
C LYS A 72 16.89 -6.08 23.83
N GLU A 73 15.94 -6.94 23.46
CA GLU A 73 16.24 -8.08 22.59
C GLU A 73 16.46 -7.65 21.13
N ASN A 74 15.98 -6.46 20.74
CA ASN A 74 16.27 -5.86 19.43
C ASN A 74 17.61 -5.11 19.39
N ASP A 75 18.24 -4.84 20.54
CA ASP A 75 19.58 -4.27 20.56
C ASP A 75 20.55 -5.29 19.97
N LEU A 76 21.27 -4.88 18.91
CA LEU A 76 22.30 -5.72 18.36
C LEU A 76 23.34 -5.99 19.46
N PRO A 77 23.69 -7.25 19.77
CA PRO A 77 24.67 -7.52 20.80
C PRO A 77 25.94 -6.74 20.50
N ASN A 78 26.46 -5.97 21.47
CA ASN A 78 27.62 -5.10 21.25
C ASN A 78 28.79 -5.85 20.59
N ALA A 79 29.00 -7.12 20.94
CA ALA A 79 29.99 -7.99 20.32
C ALA A 79 29.75 -8.24 18.81
N LEU A 80 28.49 -8.34 18.39
CA LEU A 80 28.12 -8.50 16.99
C LEU A 80 28.27 -7.16 16.24
N GLN A 81 27.89 -6.04 16.88
CA GLN A 81 28.09 -4.68 16.35
C GLN A 81 29.58 -4.40 16.10
N ASP A 82 30.45 -4.72 17.06
CA ASP A 82 31.90 -4.55 16.95
C ASP A 82 32.48 -5.45 15.84
N SER A 83 32.05 -6.72 15.77
CA SER A 83 32.51 -7.65 14.74
C SER A 83 32.10 -7.25 13.31
N LEU A 84 30.91 -6.67 13.15
CA LEU A 84 30.46 -6.14 11.86
C LEU A 84 31.21 -4.87 11.49
N GLN A 85 31.48 -4.00 12.46
CA GLN A 85 32.24 -2.77 12.23
C GLN A 85 33.67 -3.07 11.80
N ASP A 86 34.32 -4.05 12.42
CA ASP A 86 35.64 -4.56 12.01
C ASP A 86 35.61 -5.20 10.62
N LEU A 87 34.55 -5.95 10.28
CA LEU A 87 34.39 -6.55 8.96
C LEU A 87 34.22 -5.49 7.86
N PHE A 88 33.42 -4.45 8.10
CA PHE A 88 33.25 -3.34 7.15
C PHE A 88 34.54 -2.52 7.00
N ALA A 89 35.30 -2.32 8.09
CA ALA A 89 36.61 -1.68 8.03
C ALA A 89 37.60 -2.48 7.16
N GLN A 90 37.56 -3.82 7.24
CA GLN A 90 38.40 -4.69 6.40
C GLN A 90 38.00 -4.66 4.92
N CYS A 91 36.70 -4.53 4.61
CA CYS A 91 36.22 -4.46 3.22
C CYS A 91 36.55 -3.16 2.49
N THR A 92 36.86 -2.06 3.20
CA THR A 92 37.16 -0.76 2.57
C THR A 92 38.63 -0.57 2.15
N VAL A 93 39.52 -1.51 2.48
CA VAL A 93 40.96 -1.43 2.14
C VAL A 93 41.26 -1.89 0.69
N GLY A 94 40.26 -2.30 -0.09
CA GLY A 94 40.43 -2.85 -1.44
C GLY A 94 40.42 -1.85 -2.62
N LYS A 95 40.84 -0.59 -2.46
CA LYS A 95 40.93 0.35 -3.60
C LYS A 95 42.14 1.28 -3.57
N THR A 96 43.32 0.73 -3.82
CA THR A 96 44.41 1.41 -4.54
C THR A 96 45.29 0.37 -5.26
N ALA A 97 44.80 -0.22 -6.35
CA ALA A 97 45.69 -0.75 -7.37
C ALA A 97 45.94 0.37 -8.37
N THR A 98 46.96 1.19 -8.09
CA THR A 98 47.57 2.11 -9.06
C THR A 98 48.13 1.30 -10.22
N ALA A 99 47.62 1.59 -11.43
CA ALA A 99 48.25 1.24 -12.70
C ALA A 99 49.42 2.19 -12.98
#